data_AF-A0A7C3ZA29-F1
#
_entry.id   AF-A0A7C3ZA29-F1
#
_cell.length_a   1.000
_cell.length_b   1.000
_cell.length_c   1.000
_cell.angle_alpha   90.00
_cell.angle_beta   90.00
_cell.angle_gamma   90.00
#
_symmetry.space_group_name_H-M   'P 1'
#
loop_
_entity.id
_entity.type
_entity.pdbx_description
1 polymer ?
#
loop_
_entity_poly.entity_id
_entity_poly.type
_entity_poly.pdbx_seq_one_letter_code
_entity_poly.pdbx_strand_id
1 'polypeptide(L)'
;MKKNILIFIFLFLCSCSVNIKKYSDNSLIINSLEEIEKSNKSNLITYLSKYPAYIEFGFNNQNCIKTKRNYKNEILIPQSAINSPTLVESEIVKGIYHYKVETKFNLNHMTYEQLLLSWYEKMEYILYNSKIDSIKEDKFLRDDILDKFCAYILSPYTFEKLILDESQKKDLLCNYPLNDLNYYKEYYLSLKDSLTSVTGDDFYNKIYENYIERVKRGEMTKEEAEKKYYYLLSEPIQHLYREQRVEILENLSSILKFEKFYKKEIKKFRENAVNWKDLKNQFPECLKTNP
;
A
#
# COMPACT_ATOMS: atom_id res chain seq x y z
N MET A 1 -25.48 47.16 -35.74
CA MET A 1 -25.46 45.78 -35.18
C MET A 1 -24.07 45.38 -34.64
N LYS A 2 -23.52 46.07 -33.63
CA LYS A 2 -22.21 45.76 -33.02
C LYS A 2 -22.11 46.22 -31.55
N LYS A 3 -23.10 45.88 -30.71
CA LYS A 3 -23.05 46.22 -29.26
C LYS A 3 -23.37 45.07 -28.30
N ASN A 4 -23.61 43.86 -28.80
CA ASN A 4 -23.94 42.70 -27.96
C ASN A 4 -22.78 41.71 -27.76
N ILE A 5 -21.55 42.04 -28.21
CA ILE A 5 -20.40 41.14 -28.11
C ILE A 5 -19.62 41.32 -26.78
N LEU A 6 -19.91 42.36 -25.99
CA LEU A 6 -19.13 42.67 -24.79
C LEU A 6 -19.66 42.06 -23.48
N ILE A 7 -20.86 41.47 -23.47
CA ILE A 7 -21.45 40.87 -22.26
C ILE A 7 -21.02 39.41 -22.06
N PHE A 8 -20.51 38.75 -23.09
CA PHE A 8 -20.10 37.34 -23.01
C PHE A 8 -18.70 37.10 -22.44
N ILE A 9 -17.85 38.13 -22.35
CA ILE A 9 -16.47 38.00 -21.84
C ILE A 9 -16.41 38.18 -20.31
N PHE A 10 -17.44 38.75 -19.66
CA PHE A 10 -17.50 38.78 -18.20
C PHE A 10 -18.06 37.49 -17.57
N LEU A 11 -18.62 36.59 -18.38
CA LEU A 11 -18.91 35.20 -17.99
C LEU A 11 -17.64 34.31 -18.02
N PHE A 12 -16.49 34.85 -18.45
CA PHE A 12 -15.17 34.21 -18.34
C PHE A 12 -14.49 34.42 -16.99
N LEU A 13 -15.14 35.08 -16.02
CA LEU A 13 -14.86 34.84 -14.60
C LEU A 13 -15.48 33.50 -14.21
N CYS A 14 -14.89 32.46 -14.80
CA CYS A 14 -14.91 31.10 -14.33
C CYS A 14 -14.91 31.13 -12.81
N SER A 15 -16.07 30.78 -12.25
CA SER A 15 -16.15 29.93 -11.09
C SER A 15 -15.12 28.82 -11.26
N CYS A 16 -13.92 29.06 -10.74
CA CYS A 16 -13.08 28.00 -10.18
C CYS A 16 -13.87 27.46 -8.98
N SER A 17 -14.97 26.75 -9.26
CA SER A 17 -15.47 25.73 -8.37
C SER A 17 -14.29 24.79 -8.22
N VAL A 18 -13.55 24.97 -7.12
CA VAL A 18 -12.59 24.03 -6.59
C VAL A 18 -13.31 22.71 -6.67
N ASN A 19 -12.94 21.90 -7.65
CA ASN A 19 -13.49 20.58 -7.82
C ASN A 19 -12.89 19.79 -6.66
N ILE A 20 -13.53 19.89 -5.50
CA ILE A 20 -13.15 19.12 -4.31
C ILE A 20 -13.32 17.68 -4.78
N LYS A 21 -12.19 17.06 -5.11
CA LYS A 21 -12.15 15.67 -5.50
C LYS A 21 -12.77 14.91 -4.35
N LYS A 22 -13.92 14.29 -4.60
CA LYS A 22 -14.62 13.51 -3.58
C LYS A 22 -13.78 12.27 -3.29
N TYR A 23 -13.10 12.29 -2.15
CA TYR A 23 -12.28 11.16 -1.70
C TYR A 23 -13.14 10.08 -1.05
N SER A 24 -14.25 10.43 -0.41
CA SER A 24 -15.15 9.48 0.23
C SER A 24 -16.58 10.01 0.29
N ASP A 25 -17.53 9.11 0.50
CA ASP A 25 -18.92 9.42 0.82
C ASP A 25 -19.17 9.34 2.34
N ASN A 26 -18.21 8.82 3.10
CA ASN A 26 -18.33 8.61 4.54
C ASN A 26 -17.82 9.84 5.33
N SER A 27 -18.67 10.39 6.19
CA SER A 27 -18.36 11.58 7.00
C SER A 27 -17.19 11.37 7.97
N LEU A 28 -17.02 10.17 8.53
CA LEU A 28 -15.88 9.86 9.40
C LEU A 28 -14.56 9.93 8.63
N ILE A 29 -14.50 9.34 7.43
CA ILE A 29 -13.32 9.40 6.56
C ILE A 29 -13.01 10.85 6.14
N ILE A 30 -14.04 11.62 5.79
CA ILE A 30 -13.87 13.03 5.42
C ILE A 30 -13.27 13.82 6.59
N ASN A 31 -13.83 13.69 7.79
CA ASN A 31 -13.32 14.37 8.98
C ASN A 31 -11.87 13.95 9.29
N SER A 32 -11.55 12.65 9.19
CA SER A 32 -10.18 12.16 9.39
C SER A 32 -9.20 12.72 8.34
N LEU A 33 -9.61 12.89 7.08
CA LEU A 33 -8.77 13.52 6.06
C LEU A 33 -8.44 14.98 6.39
N GLU A 34 -9.40 15.74 6.95
CA GLU A 34 -9.19 17.11 7.40
C GLU A 34 -8.21 17.18 8.58
N GLU A 35 -8.28 16.24 9.52
CA GLU A 35 -7.32 16.17 10.64
C GLU A 35 -5.92 15.76 10.18
N ILE A 36 -5.81 14.81 9.23
CA ILE A 36 -4.53 14.47 8.61
C ILE A 36 -3.95 15.67 7.85
N GLU A 37 -4.77 16.51 7.21
CA GLU A 37 -4.31 17.72 6.52
C GLU A 37 -3.69 18.75 7.49
N LYS A 38 -4.18 18.82 8.74
CA LYS A 38 -3.63 19.68 9.80
C LYS A 38 -2.40 19.09 10.49
N SER A 39 -2.10 17.81 10.25
CA SER A 39 -1.02 17.06 10.89
C SER A 39 0.34 17.23 10.22
N ASN A 40 1.37 16.59 10.78
CA ASN A 40 2.69 16.46 10.13
C ASN A 40 2.70 15.60 8.84
N LYS A 41 1.56 15.01 8.46
CA LYS A 41 1.37 14.19 7.24
C LYS A 41 0.49 14.89 6.18
N SER A 42 0.32 16.21 6.24
CA SER A 42 -0.41 17.00 5.23
C SER A 42 0.06 16.78 3.78
N ASN A 43 1.32 16.38 3.60
CA ASN A 43 1.90 16.02 2.31
C ASN A 43 1.24 14.78 1.66
N LEU A 44 0.62 13.88 2.43
CA LEU A 44 -0.14 12.74 1.92
C LEU A 44 -1.48 13.19 1.33
N ILE A 45 -2.15 14.17 1.95
CA ILE A 45 -3.38 14.76 1.41
C ILE A 45 -3.08 15.55 0.14
N THR A 46 -2.00 16.35 0.15
CA THR A 46 -1.50 17.04 -1.04
C THR A 46 -1.18 16.06 -2.18
N TYR A 47 -0.70 14.87 -1.84
CA TYR A 47 -0.43 13.82 -2.81
C TYR A 47 -1.72 13.30 -3.48
N LEU A 48 -2.79 13.07 -2.71
CA LEU A 48 -4.11 12.67 -3.24
C LEU A 48 -4.71 13.71 -4.19
N SER A 49 -4.46 15.00 -3.96
CA SER A 49 -4.89 16.06 -4.89
C SER A 49 -4.29 15.88 -6.29
N LYS A 50 -3.07 15.32 -6.39
CA LYS A 50 -2.41 15.00 -7.67
C LYS A 50 -2.78 13.62 -8.19
N TYR A 51 -2.86 12.63 -7.31
CA TYR A 51 -3.16 11.23 -7.61
C TYR A 51 -4.42 10.81 -6.87
N PRO A 52 -5.61 11.14 -7.39
CA PRO A 52 -6.86 10.87 -6.71
C PRO A 52 -7.07 9.37 -6.49
N ALA A 53 -7.54 9.07 -5.30
CA ALA A 53 -7.97 7.75 -4.87
C ALA A 53 -9.29 7.88 -4.11
N TYR A 54 -10.21 6.95 -4.32
CA TYR A 54 -11.43 6.85 -3.52
C TYR A 54 -11.12 6.06 -2.25
N ILE A 55 -11.62 6.48 -1.09
CA ILE A 55 -11.33 5.90 0.21
C ILE A 55 -12.64 5.47 0.85
N GLU A 56 -12.73 4.19 1.17
CA GLU A 56 -13.92 3.60 1.80
C GLU A 56 -13.51 2.54 2.83
N PHE A 57 -14.42 2.18 3.71
CA PHE A 57 -14.22 1.03 4.58
C PHE A 57 -14.42 -0.26 3.78
N GLY A 58 -13.58 -1.26 4.06
CA GLY A 58 -13.68 -2.58 3.44
C GLY A 58 -14.98 -3.30 3.83
N PHE A 59 -15.50 -4.10 2.91
CA PHE A 59 -16.65 -4.96 3.17
C PHE A 59 -16.18 -6.25 3.88
N ASN A 60 -16.78 -6.58 5.04
CA ASN A 60 -16.43 -7.68 5.96
C ASN A 60 -15.16 -7.42 6.81
N ASN A 61 -14.80 -8.37 7.70
CA ASN A 61 -13.62 -8.32 8.59
C ASN A 61 -12.26 -8.40 7.84
N GLN A 62 -12.14 -7.74 6.69
CA GLN A 62 -10.89 -7.62 5.96
C GLN A 62 -9.94 -6.73 6.76
N ASN A 63 -8.80 -7.27 7.15
CA ASN A 63 -7.83 -6.60 8.03
C ASN A 63 -6.73 -5.85 7.26
N CYS A 64 -6.83 -5.75 5.93
CA CYS A 64 -5.79 -5.17 5.09
C CYS A 64 -6.29 -3.98 4.27
N ILE A 65 -5.34 -3.14 3.86
CA ILE A 65 -5.57 -2.13 2.84
C ILE A 65 -5.43 -2.80 1.47
N LYS A 66 -6.44 -2.61 0.63
CA LYS A 66 -6.40 -3.01 -0.78
C LYS A 66 -6.42 -1.78 -1.65
N THR A 67 -5.47 -1.70 -2.57
CA THR A 67 -5.47 -0.75 -3.68
C THR A 67 -5.99 -1.43 -4.93
N LYS A 68 -7.10 -0.96 -5.50
CA LYS A 68 -7.62 -1.47 -6.76
C LYS A 68 -7.36 -0.47 -7.88
N ARG A 69 -6.27 -0.66 -8.64
CA ARG A 69 -5.96 0.21 -9.80
C ARG A 69 -7.04 0.17 -10.88
N ASN A 70 -7.61 -1.02 -11.11
CA ASN A 70 -8.63 -1.22 -12.15
C ASN A 70 -9.99 -0.57 -11.82
N TYR A 71 -10.21 -0.19 -10.55
CA TYR A 71 -11.45 0.41 -10.07
C TYR A 71 -11.13 1.71 -9.33
N LYS A 72 -11.16 2.84 -10.06
CA LYS A 72 -11.11 4.22 -9.52
C LYS A 72 -9.96 4.53 -8.53
N ASN A 73 -8.88 3.75 -8.51
CA ASN A 73 -7.84 3.82 -7.49
C ASN A 73 -8.44 3.82 -6.08
N GLU A 74 -9.15 2.76 -5.70
CA GLU A 74 -9.76 2.64 -4.38
C GLU A 74 -8.74 2.23 -3.30
N ILE A 75 -8.76 2.89 -2.13
CA ILE A 75 -8.03 2.54 -0.90
C ILE A 75 -9.07 2.05 0.13
N LEU A 76 -9.01 0.77 0.48
CA LEU A 76 -9.89 0.19 1.49
C LEU A 76 -9.26 0.29 2.89
N ILE A 77 -10.04 0.77 3.87
CA ILE A 77 -9.65 0.85 5.28
C ILE A 77 -10.31 -0.31 6.05
N PRO A 78 -9.63 -0.98 7.01
CA PRO A 78 -10.25 -2.04 7.79
C PRO A 78 -11.53 -1.59 8.49
N GLN A 79 -12.58 -2.41 8.42
CA GLN A 79 -13.88 -2.13 9.06
C GLN A 79 -13.75 -2.01 10.59
N SER A 80 -12.79 -2.70 11.19
CA SER A 80 -12.47 -2.64 12.63
C SER A 80 -12.10 -1.23 13.09
N ALA A 81 -11.61 -0.37 12.20
CA ALA A 81 -11.16 0.97 12.53
C ALA A 81 -12.30 1.95 12.91
N ILE A 82 -13.54 1.69 12.50
CA ILE A 82 -14.67 2.63 12.64
C ILE A 82 -14.87 3.15 14.06
N ASN A 83 -14.55 2.35 15.07
CA ASN A 83 -14.83 2.68 16.46
C ASN A 83 -13.76 3.57 17.12
N SER A 84 -12.70 3.96 16.40
CA SER A 84 -11.63 4.83 16.90
C SER A 84 -11.24 5.86 15.83
N PRO A 85 -11.46 7.17 16.05
CA PRO A 85 -11.06 8.21 15.10
C PRO A 85 -9.55 8.18 14.79
N THR A 86 -8.72 8.00 15.81
CA THR A 86 -7.25 7.87 15.63
C THR A 86 -6.89 6.64 14.83
N LEU A 87 -7.59 5.52 15.01
CA LEU A 87 -7.36 4.32 14.22
C LEU A 87 -7.75 4.54 12.76
N VAL A 88 -8.89 5.19 12.48
CA VAL A 88 -9.30 5.58 11.12
C VAL A 88 -8.24 6.46 10.47
N GLU A 89 -7.82 7.53 11.15
CA GLU A 89 -6.79 8.44 10.63
C GLU A 89 -5.48 7.70 10.31
N SER A 90 -5.02 6.87 11.24
CA SER A 90 -3.76 6.14 11.09
C SER A 90 -3.81 5.08 9.97
N GLU A 91 -4.95 4.41 9.78
CA GLU A 91 -5.13 3.49 8.65
C GLU A 91 -5.27 4.23 7.32
N ILE A 92 -5.88 5.42 7.30
CA ILE A 92 -5.88 6.28 6.10
C ILE A 92 -4.44 6.69 5.76
N VAL A 93 -3.63 7.11 6.74
CA VAL A 93 -2.22 7.44 6.52
C VAL A 93 -1.45 6.24 5.95
N LYS A 94 -1.61 5.06 6.56
CA LYS A 94 -1.03 3.81 6.07
C LYS A 94 -1.43 3.53 4.62
N GLY A 95 -2.72 3.66 4.31
CA GLY A 95 -3.26 3.39 2.97
C GLY A 95 -2.79 4.37 1.92
N ILE A 96 -2.80 5.67 2.21
CA ILE A 96 -2.29 6.69 1.28
C ILE A 96 -0.79 6.52 1.06
N TYR A 97 -0.01 6.24 2.11
CA TYR A 97 1.43 6.02 1.97
C TYR A 97 1.71 4.77 1.14
N HIS A 98 0.99 3.66 1.39
CA HIS A 98 1.10 2.45 0.58
C HIS A 98 0.78 2.74 -0.90
N TYR A 99 -0.35 3.37 -1.17
CA TYR A 99 -0.76 3.78 -2.51
C TYR A 99 0.26 4.69 -3.19
N LYS A 100 0.83 5.66 -2.46
CA LYS A 100 1.90 6.55 -2.94
C LYS A 100 3.17 5.80 -3.31
N VAL A 101 3.59 4.80 -2.54
CA VAL A 101 4.76 3.97 -2.87
C VAL A 101 4.47 3.17 -4.12
N GLU A 102 3.35 2.47 -4.14
CA GLU A 102 2.92 1.64 -5.26
C GLU A 102 2.90 2.42 -6.58
N THR A 103 2.22 3.57 -6.61
CA THR A 103 2.08 4.44 -7.79
C THR A 103 3.40 5.10 -8.20
N LYS A 104 4.19 5.59 -7.25
CA LYS A 104 5.48 6.26 -7.53
C LYS A 104 6.46 5.32 -8.23
N PHE A 105 6.47 4.06 -7.83
CA PHE A 105 7.38 3.06 -8.37
C PHE A 105 6.74 2.19 -9.46
N ASN A 106 5.46 2.40 -9.79
CA ASN A 106 4.71 1.56 -10.72
C ASN A 106 4.92 0.07 -10.45
N LEU A 107 4.74 -0.34 -9.20
CA LEU A 107 4.95 -1.74 -8.79
C LEU A 107 3.70 -2.54 -9.14
N ASN A 108 3.82 -3.50 -10.07
CA ASN A 108 2.68 -4.34 -10.46
C ASN A 108 2.36 -5.43 -9.44
N HIS A 109 3.33 -5.76 -8.58
CA HIS A 109 3.16 -6.69 -7.47
C HIS A 109 3.34 -5.97 -6.14
N MET A 110 2.47 -6.29 -5.20
CA MET A 110 2.64 -5.93 -3.80
C MET A 110 3.79 -6.76 -3.22
N THR A 111 4.66 -6.12 -2.44
CA THR A 111 5.72 -6.82 -1.71
C THR A 111 5.57 -6.55 -0.22
N TYR A 112 6.11 -7.45 0.60
CA TYR A 112 6.16 -7.29 2.05
C TYR A 112 6.75 -5.92 2.46
N GLU A 113 7.78 -5.43 1.78
CA GLU A 113 8.44 -4.17 2.10
C GLU A 113 7.52 -2.96 1.90
N GLN A 114 6.63 -2.97 0.91
CA GLN A 114 5.66 -1.88 0.72
C GLN A 114 4.70 -1.80 1.90
N LEU A 115 4.23 -2.95 2.38
CA LEU A 115 3.39 -3.07 3.57
C LEU A 115 4.15 -2.61 4.81
N LEU A 116 5.38 -3.07 4.99
CA LEU A 116 6.22 -2.70 6.13
C LEU A 116 6.43 -1.18 6.24
N LEU A 117 6.79 -0.50 5.14
CA LEU A 117 6.95 0.96 5.15
C LEU A 117 5.65 1.67 5.54
N SER A 118 4.49 1.18 5.07
CA SER A 118 3.20 1.76 5.43
C SER A 118 2.86 1.59 6.92
N TRP A 119 3.24 0.46 7.52
CA TRP A 119 3.09 0.23 8.97
C TRP A 119 3.97 1.16 9.80
N TYR A 120 5.22 1.39 9.36
CA TYR A 120 6.08 2.38 9.98
C TYR A 120 5.44 3.78 9.96
N GLU A 121 4.85 4.18 8.84
CA GLU A 121 4.16 5.47 8.71
C GLU A 121 2.90 5.56 9.60
N LYS A 122 2.14 4.46 9.74
CA LYS A 122 1.04 4.36 10.72
C LYS A 122 1.54 4.66 12.13
N MET A 123 2.60 3.97 12.56
CA MET A 123 3.14 4.09 13.92
C MET A 123 3.68 5.50 14.20
N GLU A 124 4.45 6.07 13.27
CA GLU A 124 4.93 7.43 13.41
C GLU A 124 3.78 8.44 13.49
N TYR A 125 2.75 8.29 12.65
CA TYR A 125 1.60 9.20 12.68
C TYR A 125 0.91 9.22 14.05
N ILE A 126 0.65 8.05 14.62
CA ILE A 126 0.04 7.93 15.94
C ILE A 126 0.92 8.62 16.98
N LEU A 127 2.22 8.36 17.00
CA LEU A 127 3.15 8.92 17.98
C LEU A 127 3.34 10.44 17.88
N TYR A 128 3.28 11.01 16.67
CA TYR A 128 3.44 12.45 16.48
C TYR A 128 2.17 13.25 16.74
N ASN A 129 0.98 12.67 16.52
CA ASN A 129 -0.26 13.42 16.48
C ASN A 129 -1.25 13.06 17.60
N SER A 130 -1.08 11.90 18.26
CA SER A 130 -1.93 11.49 19.38
C SER A 130 -1.26 11.79 20.71
N LYS A 131 -2.04 12.28 21.68
CA LYS A 131 -1.57 12.37 23.07
C LYS A 131 -1.47 10.96 23.65
N ILE A 132 -0.41 10.70 24.42
CA ILE A 132 -0.19 9.42 25.10
C ILE A 132 -1.43 8.96 25.87
N ASP A 133 -2.06 9.87 26.63
CA ASP A 133 -3.23 9.51 27.45
C ASP A 133 -4.42 9.11 26.58
N SER A 134 -4.60 9.76 25.43
CA SER A 134 -5.63 9.37 24.45
C SER A 134 -5.37 7.99 23.87
N ILE A 135 -4.11 7.62 23.61
CA ILE A 135 -3.75 6.26 23.17
C ILE A 135 -4.10 5.22 24.25
N LYS A 136 -3.94 5.56 25.54
CA LYS A 136 -4.24 4.64 26.65
C LYS A 136 -5.73 4.41 26.85
N GLU A 137 -6.53 5.45 26.68
CA GLU A 137 -7.97 5.45 26.88
C GLU A 137 -8.74 4.83 25.70
N ASP A 138 -8.20 4.92 24.48
CA ASP A 138 -8.80 4.33 23.29
C ASP A 138 -8.58 2.80 23.25
N LYS A 139 -9.57 2.07 23.77
CA LYS A 139 -9.56 0.60 23.81
C LYS A 139 -9.45 -0.01 22.40
N PHE A 140 -10.16 0.52 21.41
CA PHE A 140 -10.17 -0.06 20.05
C PHE A 140 -8.82 0.12 19.36
N LEU A 141 -8.21 1.30 19.52
CA LEU A 141 -6.86 1.53 19.04
C LEU A 141 -5.88 0.55 19.68
N ARG A 142 -5.90 0.43 21.01
CA ARG A 142 -5.01 -0.49 21.75
C ARG A 142 -5.18 -1.93 21.32
N ASP A 143 -6.41 -2.44 21.30
CA ASP A 143 -6.69 -3.83 20.95
C ASP A 143 -6.19 -4.16 19.53
N ASP A 144 -6.19 -3.19 18.60
CA ASP A 144 -5.71 -3.38 17.22
C ASP A 144 -4.18 -3.30 17.08
N ILE A 145 -3.53 -2.37 17.80
CA ILE A 145 -2.12 -2.02 17.51
C ILE A 145 -1.14 -2.36 18.62
N LEU A 146 -1.55 -2.71 19.84
CA LEU A 146 -0.67 -2.71 21.01
C LEU A 146 0.61 -3.52 20.79
N ASP A 147 0.51 -4.75 20.29
CA ASP A 147 1.68 -5.61 20.06
C ASP A 147 2.66 -4.99 19.07
N LYS A 148 2.14 -4.44 17.97
CA LYS A 148 2.93 -3.77 16.92
C LYS A 148 3.52 -2.45 17.42
N PHE A 149 2.76 -1.69 18.19
CA PHE A 149 3.19 -0.44 18.79
C PHE A 149 4.32 -0.67 19.79
N CYS A 150 4.16 -1.64 20.69
CA CYS A 150 5.19 -2.06 21.64
C CYS A 150 6.45 -2.55 20.91
N ALA A 151 6.29 -3.38 19.89
CA ALA A 151 7.42 -3.83 19.09
C ALA A 151 8.13 -2.68 18.38
N TYR A 152 7.39 -1.71 17.82
CA TYR A 152 7.98 -0.54 17.15
C TYR A 152 8.86 0.29 18.10
N ILE A 153 8.39 0.59 19.31
CA ILE A 153 9.14 1.40 20.28
C ILE A 153 10.29 0.62 20.95
N LEU A 154 10.20 -0.71 21.05
CA LEU A 154 11.21 -1.54 21.74
C LEU A 154 12.27 -2.10 20.79
N SER A 155 11.87 -2.67 19.66
CA SER A 155 12.73 -3.44 18.77
C SER A 155 12.21 -3.44 17.32
N PRO A 156 12.87 -2.71 16.40
CA PRO A 156 12.49 -2.69 14.99
C PRO A 156 12.45 -4.08 14.35
N TYR A 157 13.33 -5.00 14.77
CA TYR A 157 13.34 -6.38 14.26
C TYR A 157 12.12 -7.18 14.69
N THR A 158 11.63 -6.96 15.91
CA THR A 158 10.41 -7.62 16.40
C THR A 158 9.19 -7.07 15.68
N PHE A 159 9.17 -5.76 15.45
CA PHE A 159 8.13 -5.11 14.67
C PHE A 159 8.05 -5.68 13.26
N GLU A 160 9.19 -5.73 12.56
CA GLU A 160 9.29 -6.33 11.22
C GLU A 160 8.80 -7.78 11.19
N LYS A 161 9.19 -8.59 12.18
CA LYS A 161 8.71 -9.96 12.29
C LYS A 161 7.18 -10.04 12.43
N LEU A 162 6.57 -9.22 13.28
CA LEU A 162 5.11 -9.21 13.45
C LEU A 162 4.38 -8.84 12.15
N ILE A 163 4.91 -7.88 11.38
CA ILE A 163 4.34 -7.52 10.08
C ILE A 163 4.53 -8.65 9.07
N LEU A 164 5.69 -9.33 9.08
CA LEU A 164 5.94 -10.48 8.22
C LEU A 164 4.96 -11.62 8.53
N ASP A 165 4.81 -11.98 9.80
CA ASP A 165 3.89 -13.04 10.27
C ASP A 165 2.44 -12.70 9.87
N GLU A 166 2.05 -11.42 9.96
CA GLU A 166 0.74 -10.96 9.48
C GLU A 166 0.60 -11.05 7.96
N SER A 167 1.65 -10.71 7.20
CA SER A 167 1.65 -10.82 5.73
C SER A 167 1.65 -12.26 5.21
N GLN A 168 1.95 -13.24 6.06
CA GLN A 168 1.90 -14.66 5.71
C GLN A 168 0.55 -15.30 6.09
N LYS A 169 -0.34 -14.58 6.77
CA LYS A 169 -1.69 -15.07 7.05
C LYS A 169 -2.45 -15.26 5.75
N LYS A 170 -3.21 -16.36 5.67
CA LYS A 170 -4.07 -16.66 4.51
C LYS A 170 -5.29 -15.76 4.50
N ASP A 171 -5.14 -14.58 3.91
CA ASP A 171 -6.27 -13.72 3.56
C ASP A 171 -6.33 -13.53 2.04
N LEU A 172 -7.22 -14.31 1.43
CA LEU A 172 -7.46 -14.32 -0.01
C LEU A 172 -8.00 -12.97 -0.51
N LEU A 173 -8.69 -12.22 0.35
CA LEU A 173 -9.28 -10.93 -0.01
C LEU A 173 -8.19 -9.85 -0.16
N CYS A 174 -7.03 -10.09 0.45
CA CYS A 174 -5.88 -9.20 0.53
C CYS A 174 -4.73 -9.55 -0.43
N ASN A 175 -4.88 -10.57 -1.28
CA ASN A 175 -3.80 -11.11 -2.11
C ASN A 175 -2.59 -11.62 -1.28
N TYR A 176 -2.82 -12.20 -0.10
CA TYR A 176 -1.75 -12.82 0.71
C TYR A 176 -1.55 -14.30 0.39
N PRO A 177 -0.31 -14.80 0.51
CA PRO A 177 0.90 -14.18 1.09
C PRO A 177 1.65 -13.23 0.13
N LEU A 178 2.24 -12.16 0.69
CA LEU A 178 3.12 -11.25 -0.06
C LEU A 178 4.55 -11.79 -0.04
N ASN A 179 5.18 -11.89 -1.22
CA ASN A 179 6.59 -12.24 -1.26
C ASN A 179 7.46 -11.01 -0.96
N ASP A 180 8.71 -11.26 -0.59
CA ASP A 180 9.69 -10.21 -0.37
C ASP A 180 10.26 -9.67 -1.69
N LEU A 181 10.99 -8.56 -1.59
CA LEU A 181 11.59 -7.88 -2.74
C LEU A 181 12.60 -8.76 -3.49
N ASN A 182 13.31 -9.64 -2.77
CA ASN A 182 14.32 -10.50 -3.37
C ASN A 182 13.66 -11.57 -4.24
N TYR A 183 12.59 -12.20 -3.76
CA TYR A 183 11.81 -13.15 -4.54
C TYR A 183 11.36 -12.55 -5.88
N TYR A 184 10.75 -11.36 -5.87
CA TYR A 184 10.29 -10.75 -7.12
C TYR A 184 11.45 -10.36 -8.03
N LYS A 185 12.56 -9.86 -7.46
CA LYS A 185 13.77 -9.54 -8.22
C LYS A 185 14.36 -10.77 -8.91
N GLU A 186 14.49 -11.87 -8.19
CA GLU A 186 14.98 -13.15 -8.72
C GLU A 186 14.05 -13.69 -9.80
N TYR A 187 12.73 -13.63 -9.58
CA TYR A 187 11.74 -14.00 -10.58
C TYR A 187 11.92 -13.22 -11.89
N TYR A 188 11.97 -11.89 -11.85
CA TYR A 188 12.11 -11.08 -13.06
C TYR A 188 13.48 -11.20 -13.74
N LEU A 189 14.55 -11.40 -12.97
CA LEU A 189 15.86 -11.73 -13.53
C LEU A 189 15.81 -13.06 -14.26
N SER A 190 15.18 -14.09 -13.67
CA SER A 190 15.04 -15.39 -14.31
C SER A 190 14.22 -15.35 -15.61
N LEU A 191 13.17 -14.51 -15.66
CA LEU A 191 12.42 -14.27 -16.90
C LEU A 191 13.27 -13.57 -17.95
N LYS A 192 14.06 -12.56 -17.55
CA LYS A 192 14.99 -11.89 -18.46
C LYS A 192 15.99 -12.86 -19.06
N ASP A 193 16.55 -13.75 -18.25
CA ASP A 193 17.54 -14.73 -18.67
C ASP A 193 16.92 -15.77 -19.62
N SER A 194 15.66 -16.18 -19.38
CA SER A 194 14.94 -17.13 -20.25
C SER A 194 14.76 -16.63 -21.68
N LEU A 195 14.65 -15.31 -21.89
CA LEU A 195 14.59 -14.71 -23.23
C LEU A 195 15.90 -14.81 -24.01
N THR A 196 17.02 -15.03 -23.32
CA THR A 196 18.33 -15.24 -23.95
C THR A 196 18.66 -16.73 -24.13
N SER A 197 17.83 -17.62 -23.57
CA SER A 197 18.00 -19.06 -23.71
C SER A 197 17.60 -19.53 -25.12
N VAL A 198 18.32 -20.52 -25.64
CA VAL A 198 18.05 -21.12 -26.97
C VAL A 198 16.77 -21.99 -26.95
N THR A 199 16.30 -22.36 -25.76
CA THR A 199 15.08 -23.15 -25.54
C THR A 199 13.85 -22.23 -25.52
N GLY A 200 13.09 -22.23 -26.62
CA GLY A 200 11.97 -21.29 -26.84
C GLY A 200 10.84 -21.30 -25.81
N ASP A 201 10.73 -22.36 -25.00
CA ASP A 201 9.61 -22.53 -24.05
C ASP A 201 9.94 -22.10 -22.59
N ASP A 202 11.21 -21.83 -22.28
CA ASP A 202 11.65 -21.57 -20.89
C ASP A 202 10.93 -20.37 -20.26
N PHE A 203 10.70 -19.31 -21.05
CA PHE A 203 9.96 -18.13 -20.61
C PHE A 203 8.53 -18.47 -20.17
N TYR A 204 7.81 -19.26 -20.99
CA TYR A 204 6.43 -19.65 -20.70
C TYR A 204 6.36 -20.59 -19.50
N ASN A 205 7.31 -21.51 -19.38
CA ASN A 205 7.39 -22.42 -18.23
C ASN A 205 7.57 -21.65 -16.93
N LYS A 206 8.49 -20.68 -16.87
CA LYS A 206 8.70 -19.84 -15.68
C LYS A 206 7.48 -19.03 -15.28
N ILE A 207 6.74 -18.49 -16.25
CA ILE A 207 5.46 -17.80 -15.97
C ILE A 207 4.44 -18.77 -15.40
N TYR A 208 4.29 -19.95 -16.02
CA TYR A 208 3.33 -20.94 -15.54
C TYR A 208 3.67 -21.45 -14.15
N GLU A 209 4.94 -21.73 -13.87
CA GLU A 209 5.44 -22.10 -12.55
C GLU A 209 5.09 -21.04 -11.50
N ASN A 210 5.26 -19.75 -11.83
CA ASN A 210 4.84 -18.66 -10.95
C ASN A 210 3.33 -18.68 -10.69
N TYR A 211 2.49 -18.91 -11.72
CA TYR A 211 1.05 -19.05 -11.53
C TYR A 211 0.70 -20.24 -10.62
N ILE A 212 1.37 -21.38 -10.79
CA ILE A 212 1.14 -22.56 -9.94
C ILE A 212 1.55 -22.29 -8.48
N GLU A 213 2.65 -21.58 -8.24
CA GLU A 213 3.02 -21.16 -6.89
C GLU A 213 1.96 -20.25 -6.25
N ARG A 214 1.41 -19.31 -7.03
CA ARG A 214 0.31 -18.45 -6.56
C ARG A 214 -0.96 -19.25 -6.26
N VAL A 215 -1.26 -20.30 -7.03
CA VAL A 215 -2.35 -21.24 -6.74
C VAL A 215 -2.11 -21.99 -5.43
N LYS A 216 -0.90 -22.54 -5.22
CA LYS A 216 -0.55 -23.23 -3.96
C LYS A 216 -0.70 -22.33 -2.74
N ARG A 217 -0.42 -21.04 -2.90
CA ARG A 217 -0.57 -20.02 -1.86
C ARG A 217 -2.00 -19.50 -1.70
N GLY A 218 -2.90 -19.84 -2.63
CA GLY A 218 -4.31 -19.46 -2.62
C GLY A 218 -4.61 -18.12 -3.29
N GLU A 219 -3.61 -17.39 -3.78
CA GLU A 219 -3.78 -16.06 -4.38
C GLU A 219 -4.62 -16.05 -5.66
N MET A 220 -4.75 -17.21 -6.31
CA MET A 220 -5.55 -17.40 -7.52
C MET A 220 -6.04 -18.84 -7.63
N THR A 221 -7.13 -19.05 -8.36
CA THR A 221 -7.63 -20.39 -8.67
C THR A 221 -6.81 -21.06 -9.76
N LYS A 222 -6.87 -22.39 -9.83
CA LYS A 222 -6.18 -23.16 -10.88
C LYS A 222 -6.73 -22.79 -12.26
N GLU A 223 -8.04 -22.62 -12.36
CA GLU A 223 -8.76 -22.24 -13.57
C GLU A 223 -8.31 -20.86 -14.08
N GLU A 224 -8.11 -19.89 -13.17
CA GLU A 224 -7.55 -18.59 -13.53
C GLU A 224 -6.11 -18.68 -14.03
N ALA A 225 -5.29 -19.56 -13.44
CA ALA A 225 -3.91 -19.77 -13.85
C ALA A 225 -3.83 -20.36 -15.26
N GLU A 226 -4.58 -21.42 -15.52
CA GLU A 226 -4.69 -22.06 -16.83
C GLU A 226 -5.21 -21.06 -17.87
N LYS A 227 -6.28 -20.31 -17.57
CA LYS A 227 -6.83 -19.30 -18.48
C LYS A 227 -5.81 -18.22 -18.85
N LYS A 228 -5.05 -17.69 -17.88
CA LYS A 228 -4.01 -16.68 -18.14
C LYS A 228 -2.87 -17.26 -18.97
N TYR A 229 -2.48 -18.49 -18.71
CA TYR A 229 -1.43 -19.16 -19.46
C TYR A 229 -1.83 -19.42 -20.92
N TYR A 230 -3.04 -19.95 -21.17
CA TYR A 230 -3.55 -20.13 -22.53
C TYR A 230 -3.66 -18.80 -23.28
N TYR A 231 -4.11 -17.75 -22.59
CA TYR A 231 -4.16 -16.42 -23.17
C TYR A 231 -2.77 -15.97 -23.65
N LEU A 232 -1.75 -16.08 -22.80
CA LEU A 232 -0.36 -15.76 -23.13
C LEU A 232 0.18 -16.55 -24.33
N LEU A 233 -0.13 -17.85 -24.42
CA LEU A 233 0.27 -18.69 -25.55
C LEU A 233 -0.44 -18.31 -26.87
N SER A 234 -1.64 -17.74 -26.77
CA SER A 234 -2.46 -17.35 -27.92
C SER A 234 -2.19 -15.91 -28.42
N GLU A 235 -1.36 -15.15 -27.71
CA GLU A 235 -1.10 -13.74 -28.04
C GLU A 235 -0.36 -13.58 -29.39
N PRO A 236 -0.78 -12.64 -30.25
CA PRO A 236 -0.03 -12.31 -31.46
C PRO A 236 1.41 -11.90 -31.11
N ILE A 237 2.37 -12.32 -31.92
CA ILE A 237 3.82 -12.14 -31.67
C ILE A 237 4.19 -10.70 -31.25
N GLN A 238 3.63 -9.68 -31.90
CA GLN A 238 3.91 -8.28 -31.56
C GLN A 238 3.38 -7.88 -30.18
N HIS A 239 2.21 -8.40 -29.79
CA HIS A 239 1.62 -8.15 -28.48
C HIS A 239 2.40 -8.89 -27.40
N LEU A 240 2.76 -10.14 -27.65
CA LEU A 240 3.63 -10.94 -26.79
C LEU A 240 4.97 -10.25 -26.48
N TYR A 241 5.67 -9.71 -27.49
CA TYR A 241 6.92 -8.98 -27.24
C TYR A 241 6.72 -7.72 -26.39
N ARG A 242 5.58 -7.04 -26.56
CA ARG A 242 5.22 -5.88 -25.74
C ARG A 242 4.97 -6.30 -24.29
N GLU A 243 4.20 -7.36 -24.07
CA GLU A 243 3.95 -7.93 -22.76
C GLU A 243 5.25 -8.38 -22.09
N GLN A 244 6.14 -9.08 -22.80
CA GLN A 244 7.46 -9.46 -22.29
C GLN A 244 8.29 -8.25 -21.87
N ARG A 245 8.27 -7.17 -22.66
CA ARG A 245 9.02 -5.95 -22.35
C ARG A 245 8.49 -5.26 -21.10
N VAL A 246 7.18 -5.11 -20.99
CA VAL A 246 6.52 -4.51 -19.81
C VAL A 246 6.74 -5.40 -18.58
N GLU A 247 6.47 -6.70 -18.72
CA GLU A 247 6.55 -7.66 -17.64
C GLU A 247 7.96 -7.79 -17.09
N ILE A 248 9.01 -7.71 -17.93
CA ILE A 248 10.39 -7.90 -17.46
C ILE A 248 11.08 -6.57 -17.20
N LEU A 249 11.20 -5.71 -18.22
CA LEU A 249 12.08 -4.54 -18.12
C LEU A 249 11.49 -3.45 -17.24
N GLU A 250 10.17 -3.20 -17.35
CA GLU A 250 9.53 -2.16 -16.54
C GLU A 250 9.44 -2.61 -15.07
N ASN A 251 8.95 -3.83 -14.80
CA ASN A 251 8.89 -4.35 -13.44
C ASN A 251 10.26 -4.46 -12.77
N LEU A 252 11.29 -4.96 -13.47
CA LEU A 252 12.63 -5.04 -12.90
C LEU A 252 13.20 -3.64 -12.63
N SER A 253 12.98 -2.67 -13.52
CA SER A 253 13.37 -1.27 -13.29
C SER A 253 12.68 -0.69 -12.06
N SER A 254 11.38 -0.91 -11.93
CA SER A 254 10.57 -0.50 -10.78
C SER A 254 11.08 -1.09 -9.47
N ILE A 255 11.35 -2.39 -9.44
CA ILE A 255 11.90 -3.11 -8.28
C ILE A 255 13.27 -2.56 -7.87
N LEU A 256 14.19 -2.33 -8.81
CA LEU A 256 15.52 -1.81 -8.50
C LEU A 256 15.48 -0.36 -7.97
N LYS A 257 14.56 0.47 -8.48
CA LYS A 257 14.33 1.83 -7.96
C LYS A 257 13.71 1.78 -6.56
N PHE A 258 12.74 0.89 -6.36
CA PHE A 258 12.11 0.68 -5.07
C PHE A 258 13.10 0.15 -4.03
N GLU A 259 14.01 -0.77 -4.37
CA GLU A 259 15.04 -1.30 -3.47
C GLU A 259 15.88 -0.17 -2.84
N LYS A 260 16.31 0.80 -3.66
CA LYS A 260 17.08 1.96 -3.19
C LYS A 260 16.25 2.86 -2.27
N PHE A 261 14.99 3.08 -2.61
CA PHE A 261 14.06 3.85 -1.79
C PHE A 261 13.77 3.17 -0.45
N TYR A 262 13.45 1.88 -0.48
CA TYR A 262 13.18 1.06 0.70
C TYR A 262 14.35 1.11 1.68
N LYS A 263 15.58 0.86 1.23
CA LYS A 263 16.78 0.93 2.08
C LYS A 263 16.97 2.29 2.76
N LYS A 264 16.59 3.38 2.08
CA LYS A 264 16.65 4.72 2.65
C LYS A 264 15.56 4.95 3.69
N GLU A 265 14.32 4.64 3.35
CA GLU A 265 13.17 4.87 4.25
C GLU A 265 13.26 3.98 5.49
N ILE A 266 13.59 2.70 5.35
CA ILE A 266 13.70 1.78 6.49
C ILE A 266 14.77 2.23 7.49
N LYS A 267 15.90 2.75 6.99
CA LYS A 267 16.95 3.32 7.83
C LYS A 267 16.41 4.50 8.63
N LYS A 268 15.75 5.45 7.96
CA LYS A 268 15.12 6.61 8.59
C LYS A 268 14.10 6.20 9.66
N PHE A 269 13.21 5.25 9.36
CA PHE A 269 12.20 4.79 10.33
C PHE A 269 12.81 4.14 11.56
N ARG A 270 13.85 3.32 11.37
CA ARG A 270 14.59 2.69 12.47
C ARG A 270 15.31 3.72 13.35
N GLU A 271 15.87 4.76 12.75
CA GLU A 271 16.50 5.88 13.48
C GLU A 271 15.45 6.65 14.29
N ASN A 272 14.29 6.94 13.69
CA ASN A 272 13.20 7.63 14.37
C ASN A 272 12.62 6.83 15.55
N ALA A 273 12.53 5.49 15.44
CA ALA A 273 12.05 4.62 16.50
C ALA A 273 12.85 4.78 17.81
N VAL A 274 14.14 5.14 17.73
CA VAL A 274 14.99 5.38 18.91
C VAL A 274 14.46 6.52 19.77
N ASN A 275 13.88 7.56 19.16
CA ASN A 275 13.36 8.72 19.86
C ASN A 275 12.15 8.40 20.75
N TRP A 276 11.51 7.25 20.52
CA TRP A 276 10.29 6.83 21.20
C TRP A 276 10.52 5.74 22.25
N LYS A 277 11.76 5.29 22.44
CA LYS A 277 12.10 4.20 23.37
C LYS A 277 11.66 4.47 24.80
N ASP A 278 11.69 5.73 25.25
CA ASP A 278 11.33 6.09 26.62
C ASP A 278 9.83 5.97 26.90
N LEU A 279 8.99 5.92 25.85
CA LEU A 279 7.55 5.69 25.98
C LEU A 279 7.21 4.31 26.53
N LYS A 280 8.14 3.33 26.46
CA LYS A 280 7.93 2.00 27.05
C LYS A 280 7.53 2.05 28.53
N ASN A 281 8.00 3.05 29.27
CA ASN A 281 7.70 3.21 30.69
C ASN A 281 6.25 3.67 30.94
N GLN A 282 5.60 4.19 29.90
CA GLN A 282 4.23 4.67 29.94
C GLN A 282 3.23 3.59 29.51
N PHE A 283 3.70 2.50 28.90
CA PHE A 283 2.90 1.35 28.47
C PHE A 283 3.43 0.07 29.15
N PRO A 284 3.03 -0.22 30.40
CA PRO A 284 3.50 -1.39 31.14
C PRO A 284 3.27 -2.71 30.42
N GLU A 285 2.25 -2.79 29.57
CA GLU A 285 1.95 -3.95 28.72
C GLU A 285 3.10 -4.27 27.77
N CYS A 286 3.81 -3.26 27.26
CA CYS A 286 4.97 -3.45 26.38
C CYS A 286 6.14 -4.12 27.10
N LEU A 287 6.23 -4.01 28.42
CA LEU A 287 7.27 -4.66 29.21
C LEU A 287 6.94 -6.13 29.54
N LYS A 288 5.67 -6.53 29.39
CA LYS A 288 5.20 -7.89 29.64
C LYS A 288 5.28 -8.78 28.40
N THR A 289 5.33 -8.19 27.21
CA THR A 289 5.31 -8.89 25.90
C THR A 289 6.70 -9.19 25.33
N ASN A 290 7.72 -9.38 26.18
CA ASN A 290 8.98 -10.02 25.77
C ASN A 290 8.85 -11.55 25.90
N PRO A 291 8.72 -12.31 24.80
CA PRO A 291 9.26 -13.66 24.74
C PRO A 291 10.80 -13.64 24.71
#